data_AF-A0AAW1MEP7-F1
#
_entry.id   AF-A0AAW1MEP7-F1
#
_cell.length_a   1.000
_cell.length_b   1.000
_cell.length_c   1.000
_cell.angle_alpha   90.00
_cell.angle_beta   90.00
_cell.angle_gamma   90.00
#
_symmetry.space_group_name_H-M   'P 1'
#
loop_
_entity.id
_entity.type
_entity.pdbx_description
1 polymer ?
#
loop_
_entity_poly.entity_id
_entity_poly.type
_entity_poly.pdbx_seq_one_letter_code
_entity_poly.pdbx_strand_id
1 'polypeptide(L)'
;MLYLSRVSLMYDYVTILGDFNLDLLNDSNGTVNQFLTLIESYNFTQIINEPSRVTAATATLLDLILVSDVDRVRSHSVKPTYGLSDHDAVECIIDFTTTTVYRIMMRWNVLLILLLPQRLETTKTLI
;
A
#
# COMPACT_ATOMS: atom_id res chain seq x y z
N MET A 1 2.00 -14.64 5.38
CA MET A 1 2.30 -14.03 6.69
C MET A 1 3.77 -13.66 6.91
N LEU A 2 4.76 -14.53 6.66
CA LEU A 2 6.18 -14.25 6.97
C LEU A 2 6.83 -13.03 6.27
N TYR A 3 6.26 -12.57 5.15
CA TYR A 3 6.85 -11.47 4.37
C TYR A 3 6.44 -10.10 4.91
N LEU A 4 5.14 -9.87 5.15
CA LEU A 4 4.64 -8.62 5.75
C LEU A 4 5.28 -8.38 7.11
N SER A 5 5.36 -9.41 7.96
CA SER A 5 6.01 -9.29 9.27
C SER A 5 7.50 -8.95 9.18
N ARG A 6 8.22 -9.49 8.19
CA ARG A 6 9.63 -9.14 7.96
C ARG A 6 9.77 -7.69 7.52
N VAL A 7 8.95 -7.26 6.56
CA VAL A 7 9.00 -5.90 6.03
C VAL A 7 8.63 -4.87 7.12
N SER A 8 7.58 -5.14 7.90
CA SER A 8 7.15 -4.25 8.99
C SER A 8 8.16 -4.15 10.13
N LEU A 9 9.00 -5.17 10.33
CA LEU A 9 10.07 -5.14 11.34
C LEU A 9 11.36 -4.51 10.82
N MET A 10 11.62 -4.63 9.53
CA MET A 10 12.87 -4.16 8.93
C MET A 10 12.86 -2.67 8.67
N TYR A 11 11.72 -2.05 8.39
CA TYR A 11 11.65 -0.67 7.92
C TYR A 11 10.77 0.18 8.84
N ASP A 12 11.17 1.42 9.08
CA ASP A 12 10.42 2.32 9.95
C ASP A 12 9.10 2.76 9.31
N TYR A 13 9.09 2.89 7.98
CA TYR A 13 7.90 3.22 7.22
C TYR A 13 7.83 2.40 5.94
N VAL A 14 6.64 1.88 5.69
CA VAL A 14 6.35 0.96 4.58
C VAL A 14 5.11 1.45 3.86
N THR A 15 5.22 1.56 2.54
CA THR A 15 4.08 1.72 1.65
C THR A 15 4.05 0.57 0.65
N ILE A 16 2.90 -0.08 0.53
CA ILE A 16 2.63 -1.16 -0.41
C ILE A 16 1.51 -0.68 -1.33
N LEU A 17 1.75 -0.62 -2.63
CA LEU A 17 0.72 -0.23 -3.59
C LEU A 17 0.60 -1.25 -4.71
N GLY A 18 -0.60 -1.46 -5.26
CA GLY A 18 -0.77 -2.31 -6.43
C GLY A 18 -2.16 -2.85 -6.66
N ASP A 19 -2.31 -3.61 -7.74
CA ASP A 19 -3.52 -4.36 -8.06
C ASP A 19 -3.60 -5.64 -7.21
N PHE A 20 -4.52 -5.66 -6.24
CA PHE A 20 -4.76 -6.82 -5.38
C PHE A 20 -5.77 -7.79 -5.97
N ASN A 21 -6.44 -7.42 -7.08
CA ASN A 21 -7.57 -8.17 -7.63
C ASN A 21 -8.63 -8.57 -6.58
N LEU A 22 -8.79 -7.73 -5.55
CA LEU A 22 -9.74 -7.90 -4.46
C LEU A 22 -10.60 -6.64 -4.38
N ASP A 23 -11.88 -6.77 -4.73
CA ASP A 23 -12.80 -5.62 -4.73
C ASP A 23 -13.21 -5.22 -3.32
N LEU A 24 -12.62 -4.14 -2.82
CA LEU A 24 -12.92 -3.61 -1.47
C LEU A 24 -14.29 -2.91 -1.38
N LEU A 25 -14.96 -2.63 -2.49
CA LEU A 25 -16.32 -2.10 -2.49
C LEU A 25 -17.38 -3.20 -2.34
N ASN A 26 -16.98 -4.47 -2.39
CA ASN A 26 -17.87 -5.60 -2.17
C ASN A 26 -17.94 -5.98 -0.67
N ASP A 27 -18.78 -5.26 0.07
CA ASP A 27 -19.01 -5.43 1.51
C ASP A 27 -19.56 -6.81 1.92
N SER A 28 -20.18 -7.54 0.98
CA SER A 28 -20.70 -8.89 1.20
C SER A 28 -19.61 -9.98 1.20
N ASN A 29 -18.38 -9.65 0.81
CA ASN A 29 -17.29 -10.60 0.67
C ASN A 29 -16.52 -10.77 1.99
N GLY A 30 -16.71 -11.92 2.67
CA GLY A 30 -15.99 -12.24 3.91
C GLY A 30 -14.45 -12.23 3.77
N THR A 31 -13.91 -12.45 2.56
CA THR A 31 -12.47 -12.34 2.29
C THR A 31 -11.98 -10.90 2.41
N VAL A 32 -12.79 -9.90 2.07
CA VAL A 32 -12.43 -8.47 2.23
C VAL A 32 -12.24 -8.16 3.71
N ASN A 33 -13.17 -8.59 4.56
CA ASN A 33 -13.07 -8.38 6.01
C ASN A 33 -11.84 -9.06 6.61
N GLN A 34 -11.55 -10.29 6.19
CA GLN A 34 -10.34 -11.01 6.61
C GLN A 34 -9.06 -10.31 6.15
N PHE A 35 -9.03 -9.80 4.93
CA PHE A 35 -7.90 -9.05 4.40
C PHE A 35 -7.67 -7.73 5.16
N LEU A 36 -8.73 -6.96 5.41
CA LEU A 36 -8.65 -5.71 6.18
C LEU A 36 -8.15 -5.97 7.61
N THR A 37 -8.68 -7.00 8.27
CA THR A 37 -8.24 -7.43 9.61
C THR A 37 -6.75 -7.83 9.60
N LEU A 38 -6.32 -8.53 8.55
CA LEU A 38 -4.92 -8.96 8.39
C LEU A 38 -3.98 -7.77 8.25
N ILE A 39 -4.26 -6.80 7.39
CA ILE A 39 -3.39 -5.64 7.19
C ILE A 39 -3.36 -4.74 8.44
N GLU A 40 -4.50 -4.59 9.12
CA GLU A 40 -4.61 -3.84 10.37
C GLU A 40 -3.77 -4.48 11.47
N SER A 41 -3.73 -5.82 11.55
CA SER A 41 -2.87 -6.54 12.50
C SER A 41 -1.36 -6.29 12.34
N TYR A 42 -0.95 -5.71 11.21
CA TYR A 42 0.42 -5.29 10.91
C TYR A 42 0.58 -3.76 10.89
N ASN A 43 -0.36 -3.01 11.46
CA ASN A 43 -0.42 -1.54 11.49
C ASN A 43 -0.44 -0.90 10.09
N PHE A 44 -1.04 -1.55 9.10
CA PHE A 44 -1.28 -0.93 7.80
C PHE A 44 -2.68 -0.37 7.69
N THR A 45 -2.79 0.79 7.05
CA THR A 45 -4.05 1.42 6.67
C THR A 45 -4.14 1.47 5.15
N GLN A 46 -5.25 0.98 4.60
CA GLN A 46 -5.60 1.17 3.19
C GLN A 46 -6.20 2.58 3.00
N ILE A 47 -5.61 3.40 2.13
CA ILE A 47 -6.00 4.82 2.00
C ILE A 47 -6.88 5.13 0.77
N ILE A 48 -6.94 4.25 -0.22
CA ILE A 48 -7.81 4.48 -1.40
C ILE A 48 -9.24 4.04 -1.08
N ASN A 49 -10.18 4.93 -1.36
CA ASN A 49 -11.62 4.79 -1.10
C ASN A 49 -12.50 5.06 -2.34
N GLU A 50 -11.89 5.28 -3.51
CA GLU A 50 -12.56 5.51 -4.79
C GLU A 50 -12.33 4.30 -5.71
N PRO A 51 -13.25 3.96 -6.64
CA PRO A 51 -13.06 2.86 -7.58
C PRO A 51 -11.81 3.07 -8.44
N SER A 52 -10.96 2.03 -8.57
CA SER A 52 -9.78 2.06 -9.45
C SER A 52 -10.04 1.44 -10.82
N ARG A 53 -11.21 0.81 -11.00
CA ARG A 53 -11.65 0.25 -12.27
C ARG A 53 -13.13 0.53 -12.46
N VAL A 54 -13.45 1.27 -13.52
CA VAL A 54 -14.83 1.64 -13.86
C VAL A 54 -15.15 1.11 -15.25
N THR A 55 -16.17 0.26 -15.33
CA THR A 55 -16.73 -0.24 -16.58
C THR A 55 -18.13 0.35 -16.79
N ALA A 56 -18.77 0.01 -17.92
CA ALA A 56 -20.17 0.39 -18.14
C ALA A 56 -21.15 -0.24 -17.11
N ALA A 57 -20.76 -1.33 -16.44
CA ALA A 57 -21.62 -2.10 -15.56
C ALA A 57 -21.19 -2.09 -14.09
N THR A 58 -19.92 -1.81 -13.80
CA THR A 58 -19.33 -1.96 -12.45
C THR A 58 -18.35 -0.84 -12.14
N ALA A 59 -18.18 -0.58 -10.83
CA ALA A 59 -17.12 0.25 -10.29
C ALA A 59 -16.51 -0.54 -9.13
N THR A 60 -15.23 -0.92 -9.25
CA THR A 60 -14.54 -1.79 -8.29
C THR A 60 -13.26 -1.14 -7.80
N LEU A 61 -12.92 -1.36 -6.53
CA LEU A 61 -11.66 -0.91 -5.94
C LEU A 61 -10.68 -2.08 -5.85
N LEU A 62 -9.78 -2.18 -6.83
CA LEU A 62 -8.82 -3.28 -6.97
C LEU A 62 -7.38 -2.85 -6.66
N ASP A 63 -7.05 -1.59 -6.95
CA ASP A 63 -5.74 -1.00 -6.76
C ASP A 63 -5.67 -0.31 -5.40
N LEU A 64 -4.84 -0.83 -4.51
CA LEU A 64 -4.76 -0.42 -3.12
C LEU A 64 -3.46 0.31 -2.83
N ILE A 65 -3.45 1.16 -1.80
CA ILE A 65 -2.26 1.72 -1.18
C ILE A 65 -2.35 1.48 0.33
N LEU A 66 -1.54 0.56 0.82
CA LEU A 66 -1.38 0.27 2.23
C LEU A 66 -0.21 1.09 2.77
N VAL A 67 -0.43 1.89 3.81
CA VAL A 67 0.61 2.68 4.49
C VAL A 67 0.73 2.25 5.94
N SER A 68 1.96 2.16 6.45
CA SER A 68 2.20 1.92 7.87
C SER A 68 2.11 3.19 8.72
N ASP A 69 2.06 4.36 8.08
CA ASP A 69 1.99 5.68 8.70
C ASP A 69 1.20 6.64 7.80
N VAL A 70 -0.03 6.95 8.22
CA VAL A 70 -0.94 7.83 7.49
C VAL A 70 -0.52 9.29 7.59
N ASP A 71 0.21 9.68 8.65
CA ASP A 71 0.61 11.09 8.87
C ASP A 71 1.63 11.56 7.83
N ARG A 72 2.29 10.63 7.13
CA ARG A 72 3.18 10.92 6.00
C ARG A 72 2.46 11.08 4.67
N VAL A 73 1.18 10.74 4.59
CA VAL A 73 0.40 10.84 3.36
C VAL A 73 -0.11 12.28 3.22
N ARG A 74 0.49 13.02 2.28
CA ARG A 74 0.07 14.40 1.99
C ARG A 74 -1.23 14.44 1.20
N SER A 75 -1.37 13.53 0.23
CA SER A 75 -2.58 13.39 -0.58
C SER A 75 -2.59 12.06 -1.32
N HIS A 76 -3.78 11.56 -1.63
CA HIS A 76 -3.99 10.41 -2.50
C HIS A 76 -5.22 10.66 -3.37
N SER A 77 -5.28 10.03 -4.54
CA SER A 77 -6.46 10.09 -5.41
C SER A 77 -6.46 8.99 -6.46
N VAL A 78 -7.62 8.79 -7.09
CA VAL A 78 -7.73 8.03 -8.33
C VAL A 78 -7.86 9.00 -9.50
N LYS A 79 -7.07 8.80 -10.56
CA LYS A 79 -7.05 9.65 -11.76
C LYS A 79 -7.54 8.86 -12.97
N PRO A 80 -8.54 9.36 -13.70
CA PRO A 80 -9.02 8.68 -14.89
C PRO A 80 -7.89 8.53 -15.92
N THR A 81 -7.76 7.34 -16.51
CA THR A 81 -6.79 7.11 -17.60
C THR A 81 -7.35 7.49 -18.98
N TYR A 82 -8.58 7.99 -19.04
CA TYR A 82 -9.26 8.44 -20.26
C TYR A 82 -9.23 7.40 -21.40
N GLY A 83 -9.37 6.11 -21.04
CA GLY A 83 -9.43 5.00 -21.99
C GLY A 83 -8.07 4.47 -22.46
N LEU A 84 -6.96 4.91 -21.87
CA LEU A 84 -5.64 4.31 -22.10
C LEU A 84 -5.46 2.96 -21.39
N SER A 85 -6.27 2.70 -20.37
CA SER A 85 -6.29 1.49 -19.56
C SER A 85 -7.73 1.20 -19.14
N ASP A 86 -8.05 -0.05 -18.83
CA ASP A 86 -9.31 -0.40 -18.16
C ASP A 86 -9.27 -0.13 -16.66
N HIS A 87 -8.10 0.19 -16.12
CA HIS A 87 -7.90 0.73 -14.77
C HIS A 87 -7.62 2.24 -14.81
N ASP A 88 -8.09 2.93 -13.78
CA ASP A 88 -7.70 4.30 -13.45
C ASP A 88 -6.42 4.31 -12.60
N ALA A 89 -5.65 5.39 -12.72
CA ALA A 89 -4.35 5.50 -12.06
C ALA A 89 -4.52 5.87 -10.59
N VAL A 90 -3.95 5.07 -9.70
CA VAL A 90 -3.92 5.34 -8.27
C VAL A 90 -2.66 6.12 -7.90
N GLU A 91 -2.84 7.30 -7.29
CA GLU A 91 -1.78 8.25 -6.93
C GLU A 91 -1.70 8.45 -5.41
N CYS A 92 -0.48 8.56 -4.88
CA CYS A 92 -0.22 9.00 -3.51
C CYS A 92 1.06 9.85 -3.44
N ILE A 93 0.99 10.94 -2.69
CA ILE A 93 2.09 11.85 -2.38
C ILE A 93 2.46 11.63 -0.92
N ILE A 94 3.72 11.26 -0.68
CA ILE A 94 4.25 10.92 0.63
C ILE A 94 5.36 11.90 0.98
N ASP A 95 5.31 12.46 2.20
CA ASP A 95 6.35 13.33 2.72
C ASP A 95 7.49 12.51 3.36
N PHE A 96 8.71 12.77 2.91
CA PHE A 96 9.94 12.17 3.45
C PHE A 96 10.68 13.17 4.32
N THR A 97 11.10 12.76 5.51
CA THR A 97 11.79 13.65 6.47
C THR A 97 13.31 13.47 6.52
N THR A 98 13.92 12.69 5.61
CA THR A 98 15.38 12.47 5.66
C THR A 98 16.03 12.26 4.29
N THR A 99 17.30 12.65 4.21
CA THR A 99 18.24 12.52 3.09
C THR A 99 18.85 11.12 3.01
N THR A 100 18.04 10.05 3.02
CA THR A 100 18.56 8.67 3.08
C THR A 100 17.92 7.75 2.04
N VAL A 101 18.69 6.75 1.61
CA VAL A 101 18.41 5.79 0.53
C VAL A 101 17.03 5.12 0.67
N TYR A 102 16.17 5.38 -0.31
CA TYR A 102 14.89 4.69 -0.48
C TYR A 102 15.11 3.36 -1.20
N ARG A 103 14.42 2.30 -0.77
CA ARG A 103 14.41 1.04 -1.51
C ARG A 103 13.07 0.85 -2.19
N ILE A 104 13.11 0.85 -3.51
CA ILE A 104 11.98 0.47 -4.35
C ILE A 104 12.12 -1.01 -4.68
N MET A 105 11.11 -1.81 -4.33
CA MET A 105 11.07 -3.22 -4.67
C MET A 105 9.83 -3.50 -5.52
N MET A 106 10.04 -3.96 -6.76
CA MET A 106 8.98 -4.42 -7.64
C MET A 106 9.02 -5.96 -7.74
N ARG A 107 7.87 -6.62 -7.62
CA ARG A 107 7.73 -8.06 -7.88
C ARG A 107 6.64 -8.29 -8.93
N TRP A 108 6.87 -9.24 -9.82
CA TRP A 108 5.89 -9.57 -10.86
C TRP A 108 4.55 -9.97 -10.21
N ASN A 109 3.48 -9.26 -10.59
CA ASN A 109 2.09 -9.35 -10.11
C ASN A 109 1.75 -8.68 -8.76
N VAL A 110 2.68 -7.97 -8.09
CA VAL A 110 2.37 -7.02 -6.99
C VAL A 110 3.28 -5.80 -7.13
N LEU A 111 2.66 -4.65 -7.40
CA LEU A 111 3.29 -3.36 -7.70
C LEU A 111 4.09 -2.83 -6.49
N LEU A 112 5.03 -1.93 -6.84
CA LEU A 112 5.89 -1.10 -6.02
C LEU A 112 5.70 -1.18 -4.48
N ILE A 113 6.69 -1.76 -3.78
CA ILE A 113 6.86 -1.57 -2.34
C ILE A 113 7.89 -0.45 -2.15
N LEU A 114 7.46 0.66 -1.58
CA LEU A 114 8.35 1.74 -1.15
C LEU A 114 8.73 1.51 0.31
N LEU A 115 10.03 1.33 0.54
CA LEU A 115 10.60 1.05 1.85
C LEU A 115 11.48 2.23 2.25
N LEU A 116 11.09 2.90 3.34
CA LEU A 116 11.86 3.96 3.98
C LEU A 116 12.77 3.34 5.05
N PRO A 117 13.73 4.07 5.64
CA PRO A 117 14.98 3.49 6.12
C PRO A 117 14.81 2.28 7.03
N GLN A 118 15.77 1.37 6.90
CA GLN A 118 15.81 0.16 7.69
C GLN A 118 15.98 0.56 9.16
N ARG A 119 15.16 -0.01 10.05
CA ARG A 119 15.36 0.09 11.49
C ARG A 119 16.73 -0.50 11.78
N LEU A 120 17.73 0.37 11.98
CA LEU A 120 19.05 -0.07 12.41
C LEU A 120 18.81 -0.78 13.74
N GLU A 121 19.08 -2.08 13.79
CA GLU A 121 19.29 -2.73 15.08
C GLU A 121 20.37 -1.89 15.75
N THR A 122 20.03 -1.26 16.88
CA THR A 122 21.03 -0.65 17.74
C THR A 122 21.96 -1.79 18.11
N THR A 123 23.07 -1.91 17.40
CA THR A 123 24.19 -2.73 17.79
C THR A 123 24.48 -2.33 19.21
N LYS A 124 24.13 -3.20 20.15
CA LYS A 124 24.51 -3.06 21.54
C LYS A 124 26.04 -3.05 21.54
N THR A 125 26.63 -1.87 21.49
CA THR A 125 28.00 -1.67 21.95
C THR A 125 27.93 -1.80 23.47
N LEU A 126 27.92 -3.04 23.94
CA LEU A 126 28.29 -3.34 25.32
C LEU A 126 29.81 -3.19 25.36
N ILE A 127 30.25 -2.04 25.86
CA ILE A 127 31.59 -1.85 26.43
C ILE A 127 31.55 -2.43 27.85
#